data_AF-E5VLL4-F1
#
_entry.id   AF-E5VLL4-F1
#
_cell.length_a   1.000
_cell.length_b   1.000
_cell.length_c   1.000
_cell.angle_alpha   90.00
_cell.angle_beta   90.00
_cell.angle_gamma   90.00
#
_symmetry.space_group_name_H-M   'P 1'
#
loop_
_entity.id
_entity.type
_entity.pdbx_description
1 polymer ?
#
loop_
_entity_poly.entity_id
_entity_poly.type
_entity_poly.pdbx_seq_one_letter_code
_entity_poly.pdbx_strand_id
1 'polypeptide(L)'
;MSAFLAMLFLVFLLLISVCVEGIYMYTARGKAMGIYMSGLSHTKGNYQKELADMYHIYAMDPRYHKKIETDFSDRMKESLDQNGDPFRFQTGSTKISDILDLSAQKGEVLKYQIRQQMQYEAAGDILKNLTKKIKAGEDQKNELSGIKDQIQKEEEEAEETENEKTLTSEPVKKIREKDL
;
A
#
# COMPACT_ATOMS: atom_id res chain seq x y z
N MET A 1 -25.35 0.69 49.46
CA MET A 1 -25.62 0.26 48.07
C MET A 1 -25.60 1.43 47.08
N SER A 2 -26.13 2.63 47.41
CA SER A 2 -26.24 3.77 46.48
C SER A 2 -24.92 4.51 46.17
N ALA A 3 -24.07 4.78 47.17
CA ALA A 3 -22.86 5.59 46.97
C ALA A 3 -21.78 4.89 46.12
N PHE A 4 -21.59 3.58 46.33
CA PHE A 4 -20.65 2.77 45.55
C PHE A 4 -21.06 2.71 44.08
N LEU A 5 -22.35 2.47 43.81
CA LEU A 5 -22.90 2.44 42.45
C LEU A 5 -22.77 3.81 41.76
N ALA A 6 -22.99 4.91 42.49
CA ALA A 6 -22.84 6.27 41.96
C ALA A 6 -21.38 6.61 41.60
N MET A 7 -20.42 6.21 42.45
CA MET A 7 -18.99 6.40 42.16
C MET A 7 -18.57 5.58 40.93
N LEU A 8 -19.06 4.35 40.82
CA LEU A 8 -18.79 3.48 39.68
C LEU A 8 -19.37 4.07 38.38
N PHE A 9 -20.59 4.62 38.45
CA PHE A 9 -21.22 5.31 37.34
C PHE A 9 -20.46 6.58 36.91
N LEU A 10 -19.98 7.38 37.87
CA LEU A 10 -19.15 8.57 37.57
C LEU A 10 -17.83 8.20 36.91
N VAL A 11 -17.16 7.14 37.35
CA VAL A 11 -15.92 6.64 36.71
C VAL A 11 -16.21 6.22 35.26
N PHE A 12 -17.33 5.55 35.01
CA PHE A 12 -17.75 5.20 33.65
C PHE A 12 -18.03 6.43 32.77
N LEU A 13 -18.72 7.46 33.29
CA LEU A 13 -18.93 8.70 32.55
C LEU A 13 -17.61 9.41 32.23
N LEU A 14 -16.66 9.42 33.18
CA LEU A 14 -15.33 9.98 32.98
C LEU A 14 -14.57 9.22 31.87
N LEU A 15 -14.64 7.90 31.88
CA LEU A 15 -13.98 7.07 30.88
C LEU A 15 -14.58 7.28 29.48
N ILE A 16 -15.90 7.38 29.38
CA ILE A 16 -16.60 7.72 28.12
C ILE A 16 -16.21 9.13 27.66
N SER A 17 -16.13 10.11 28.57
CA SER A 17 -15.71 11.48 28.23
C SER A 17 -14.31 11.51 27.63
N VAL A 18 -13.34 10.82 28.24
CA VAL A 18 -11.96 10.71 27.72
C VAL A 18 -11.94 10.02 26.36
N CYS A 19 -12.73 8.96 26.16
CA CYS A 19 -12.82 8.28 24.86
C CYS A 19 -13.41 9.20 23.77
N VAL A 20 -14.47 9.96 24.08
CA VAL A 20 -15.09 10.90 23.14
C VAL A 20 -14.12 12.03 22.78
N GLU A 21 -13.39 12.59 23.75
CA GLU A 21 -12.35 13.59 23.48
C GLU A 21 -11.22 13.02 22.62
N GLY A 22 -10.80 11.77 22.89
CA GLY A 22 -9.79 11.08 22.08
C GLY A 22 -10.22 10.92 20.61
N ILE A 23 -11.46 10.47 20.38
CA ILE A 23 -12.03 10.34 19.02
C ILE A 23 -12.19 11.71 18.37
N TYR A 24 -12.61 12.72 19.13
CA TYR A 24 -12.75 14.10 18.65
C TYR A 24 -11.40 14.66 18.19
N MET A 25 -10.35 14.54 19.00
CA MET A 25 -9.00 15.00 18.62
C MET A 25 -8.41 14.19 17.46
N TYR A 26 -8.60 12.87 17.44
CA TYR A 26 -8.13 12.02 16.34
C TYR A 26 -8.78 12.41 15.01
N THR A 27 -10.10 12.62 15.02
CA THR A 27 -10.87 13.06 13.86
C THR A 27 -10.46 14.47 13.43
N ALA A 28 -10.32 15.40 14.39
CA ALA A 28 -9.86 16.76 14.12
C ALA A 28 -8.48 16.77 13.43
N ARG A 29 -7.54 15.96 13.93
CA ARG A 29 -6.21 15.82 13.34
C ARG A 29 -6.26 15.24 11.92
N GLY A 30 -7.08 14.22 11.70
CA GLY A 30 -7.29 13.65 10.37
C GLY A 30 -7.81 14.68 9.36
N LYS A 31 -8.82 15.47 9.75
CA LYS A 31 -9.37 16.54 8.90
C LYS A 31 -8.38 17.67 8.66
N ALA A 32 -7.70 18.14 9.70
CA ALA A 32 -6.68 19.17 9.59
C ALA A 32 -5.55 18.74 8.63
N MET A 33 -5.13 17.47 8.70
CA MET A 33 -4.17 16.90 7.76
C MET A 33 -4.69 16.86 6.33
N GLY A 34 -5.98 16.55 6.13
CA GLY A 34 -6.63 16.59 4.82
C GLY A 34 -6.65 17.99 4.20
N ILE A 35 -6.97 19.01 4.97
CA ILE A 35 -6.95 20.42 4.55
C ILE A 35 -5.52 20.88 4.25
N TYR A 36 -4.55 20.45 5.06
CA TYR A 36 -3.14 20.74 4.80
C TYR A 36 -2.67 20.10 3.49
N MET A 37 -3.02 18.83 3.25
CA MET A 37 -2.66 18.15 2.01
C MET A 37 -3.40 18.69 0.78
N SER A 38 -4.61 19.21 0.92
CA SER A 38 -5.29 19.85 -0.21
C SER A 38 -4.55 21.12 -0.63
N GLY A 39 -4.12 21.95 0.32
CA GLY A 39 -3.26 23.10 0.06
C GLY A 39 -1.93 22.70 -0.58
N LEU A 40 -1.27 21.67 -0.05
CA LEU A 40 0.05 21.22 -0.52
C LEU A 40 0.00 20.57 -1.92
N SER A 41 -1.09 19.88 -2.25
CA SER A 41 -1.28 19.30 -3.57
C SER A 41 -1.35 20.36 -4.68
N HIS A 42 -1.90 21.53 -4.34
CA HIS A 42 -2.03 22.64 -5.27
C HIS A 42 -0.69 23.36 -5.47
N THR A 43 0.10 23.55 -4.41
CA THR A 43 1.45 24.11 -4.55
C THR A 43 2.38 23.17 -5.31
N LYS A 44 2.18 21.85 -5.20
CA LYS A 44 2.85 20.85 -6.05
C LYS A 44 2.49 20.98 -7.54
N GLY A 45 1.26 21.41 -7.86
CA GLY A 45 0.84 21.65 -9.24
C GLY A 45 1.59 22.79 -9.94
N ASN A 46 2.21 23.68 -9.17
CA ASN A 46 2.97 24.84 -9.66
C ASN A 46 4.47 24.53 -9.89
N TYR A 47 4.92 23.27 -9.76
CA TYR A 47 6.28 22.87 -10.14
C TYR A 47 6.47 22.88 -11.65
N GLN A 48 7.73 23.03 -12.07
CA GLN A 48 8.08 22.93 -13.49
C GLN A 48 7.91 21.48 -13.96
N LYS A 49 6.85 21.23 -14.75
CA LYS A 49 6.46 19.89 -15.22
C LYS A 49 7.57 19.16 -15.95
N GLU A 50 8.29 19.86 -16.83
CA GLU A 50 9.40 19.28 -17.61
C GLU A 50 10.48 18.66 -16.71
N LEU A 51 10.80 19.33 -15.59
CA LEU A 51 11.82 18.87 -14.67
C LEU A 51 11.32 17.74 -13.77
N ALA A 52 10.04 17.78 -13.39
CA ALA A 52 9.38 16.73 -12.62
C ALA A 52 9.16 15.45 -13.46
N ASP A 53 8.80 15.58 -14.73
CA ASP A 53 8.45 14.47 -15.62
C ASP A 53 9.71 13.79 -16.18
N MET A 54 10.73 14.56 -16.59
CA MET A 54 11.96 13.99 -17.15
C MET A 54 12.94 13.52 -16.08
N TYR A 55 13.04 14.24 -14.96
CA TYR A 55 14.11 14.03 -13.98
C TYR A 55 13.62 13.76 -12.55
N HIS A 56 12.30 13.81 -12.30
CA HIS A 56 11.72 13.71 -10.96
C HIS A 56 12.30 14.72 -9.95
N ILE A 57 12.83 15.83 -10.46
CA ILE A 57 13.33 16.93 -9.63
C ILE A 57 12.18 17.92 -9.45
N TYR A 58 11.85 18.17 -8.20
CA TYR A 58 10.83 19.14 -7.83
C TYR A 58 11.50 20.50 -7.66
N ALA A 59 11.29 21.35 -8.66
CA ALA A 59 11.78 22.72 -8.66
C ALA A 59 10.67 23.68 -9.09
N MET A 60 10.76 24.89 -8.56
CA MET A 60 9.75 25.92 -8.71
C MET A 60 10.41 27.19 -9.23
N ASP A 61 9.74 27.87 -10.15
CA ASP A 61 10.23 29.16 -10.64
C ASP A 61 10.05 30.22 -9.52
N PRO A 62 11.12 30.92 -9.12
CA PRO A 62 11.10 31.93 -8.05
C PRO A 62 10.03 33.01 -8.24
N ARG A 63 9.60 33.27 -9.48
CA ARG A 63 8.56 34.27 -9.80
C ARG A 63 7.20 33.95 -9.22
N TYR A 64 6.92 32.68 -8.91
CA TYR A 64 5.64 32.27 -8.31
C TYR A 64 5.63 32.32 -6.78
N HIS A 65 6.73 32.75 -6.14
CA HIS A 65 6.87 32.76 -4.67
C HIS A 65 5.66 33.33 -3.93
N LYS A 66 5.24 34.56 -4.27
CA LYS A 66 4.11 35.23 -3.61
C LYS A 66 2.77 34.57 -3.91
N LYS A 67 2.64 33.95 -5.08
CA LYS A 67 1.41 33.28 -5.51
C LYS A 67 1.19 31.96 -4.76
N ILE A 68 2.26 31.28 -4.35
CA ILE A 68 2.18 30.02 -3.61
C ILE A 68 1.53 30.23 -2.24
N GLU A 69 1.94 31.28 -1.52
CA GLU A 69 1.38 31.59 -0.20
C GLU A 69 -0.12 31.90 -0.29
N THR A 70 -0.51 32.69 -1.30
CA THR A 70 -1.93 33.03 -1.51
C THR A 70 -2.73 31.81 -1.97
N ASP A 71 -2.26 31.08 -2.98
CA ASP A 71 -2.96 29.90 -3.51
C ASP A 71 -3.12 28.82 -2.44
N PHE A 72 -2.11 28.61 -1.59
CA PHE A 72 -2.16 27.65 -0.50
C PHE A 72 -3.20 28.06 0.55
N SER A 73 -3.18 29.34 0.98
CA SER A 73 -4.11 29.86 1.97
C SER A 73 -5.56 29.84 1.46
N ASP A 74 -5.78 30.27 0.22
CA ASP A 74 -7.10 30.29 -0.43
C ASP A 74 -7.65 28.88 -0.56
N ARG A 75 -6.83 27.90 -0.95
CA ARG A 75 -7.26 26.50 -1.09
C ARG A 75 -7.53 25.82 0.24
N MET A 76 -6.75 26.12 1.27
CA MET A 76 -7.05 25.67 2.63
C MET A 76 -8.39 26.24 3.11
N LYS A 77 -8.65 27.53 2.84
CA LYS A 77 -9.91 28.19 3.20
C LYS A 77 -11.10 27.58 2.44
N GLU A 78 -10.97 27.36 1.14
CA GLU A 78 -11.99 26.67 0.34
C GLU A 78 -12.27 25.26 0.87
N SER A 79 -11.21 24.52 1.26
CA SER A 79 -11.35 23.16 1.83
C SER A 79 -12.02 23.18 3.20
N LEU A 80 -11.92 24.28 3.95
CA LEU A 80 -12.64 24.48 5.21
C LEU A 80 -14.11 24.82 4.95
N ASP A 81 -14.37 25.72 4.01
CA ASP A 81 -15.71 26.21 3.70
C ASP A 81 -16.58 25.12 3.02
N GLN A 82 -16.00 24.29 2.16
CA GLN A 82 -16.72 23.21 1.46
C GLN A 82 -17.11 22.03 2.35
N ASN A 83 -16.38 21.79 3.45
CA ASN A 83 -16.56 20.58 4.26
C ASN A 83 -17.56 20.73 5.42
N GLY A 84 -18.21 21.91 5.57
CA GLY A 84 -19.25 22.15 6.58
C GLY A 84 -18.80 21.73 7.98
N ASP A 85 -17.54 22.01 8.30
CA ASP A 85 -16.83 21.28 9.35
C ASP A 85 -17.32 21.69 10.75
N PRO A 86 -17.79 20.75 11.60
CA PRO A 86 -18.11 21.07 13.01
C PRO A 86 -16.88 21.54 13.81
N PHE A 87 -15.68 21.23 13.32
CA PHE A 87 -14.44 21.74 13.86
C PHE A 87 -14.18 23.15 13.30
N ARG A 88 -14.30 24.19 14.13
CA ARG A 88 -14.10 25.61 13.76
C ARG A 88 -12.61 25.94 13.54
N PHE A 89 -11.96 25.24 12.62
CA PHE A 89 -10.58 25.52 12.27
C PHE A 89 -10.46 26.91 11.68
N GLN A 90 -9.44 27.65 12.11
CA GLN A 90 -9.06 28.93 11.52
C GLN A 90 -7.73 28.73 10.78
N THR A 91 -7.68 29.12 9.50
CA THR A 91 -6.42 29.20 8.77
C THR A 91 -5.65 30.43 9.25
N GLY A 92 -4.43 30.21 9.74
CA GLY A 92 -3.46 31.29 9.92
C GLY A 92 -2.89 31.76 8.57
N SER A 93 -2.09 32.82 8.59
CA SER A 93 -1.30 33.21 7.42
C SER A 93 -0.18 32.20 7.18
N THR A 94 -0.01 31.77 5.94
CA THR A 94 1.13 30.94 5.52
C THR A 94 2.24 31.82 4.99
N LYS A 95 3.46 31.59 5.48
CA LYS A 95 4.69 32.22 4.98
C LYS A 95 5.69 31.14 4.63
N ILE A 96 6.34 31.27 3.49
CA ILE A 96 7.50 30.47 3.11
C ILE A 96 8.66 30.99 3.95
N SER A 97 9.25 30.11 4.75
CA SER A 97 10.34 30.48 5.67
C SER A 97 11.66 30.66 4.94
N ASP A 98 12.01 29.70 4.08
CA ASP A 98 13.30 29.67 3.38
C ASP A 98 13.09 29.28 1.92
N ILE A 99 13.73 30.06 1.03
CA ILE A 99 13.85 29.72 -0.39
C ILE A 99 15.29 29.26 -0.59
N LEU A 100 15.43 28.05 -1.12
CA LEU A 100 16.74 27.45 -1.34
C LEU A 100 16.88 27.10 -2.82
N ASP A 101 17.88 27.70 -3.47
CA ASP A 101 18.19 27.38 -4.86
C ASP A 101 18.72 25.95 -4.98
N LEU A 102 18.44 25.29 -6.12
CA LEU A 102 18.95 23.95 -6.39
C LEU A 102 20.49 23.88 -6.36
N SER A 103 21.17 24.99 -6.67
CA SER A 103 22.62 25.12 -6.63
C SER A 103 23.17 25.54 -5.26
N ALA A 104 22.31 25.96 -4.33
CA ALA A 104 22.73 26.37 -3.01
C ALA A 104 23.39 25.20 -2.26
N GLN A 105 24.27 25.53 -1.31
CA GLN A 105 25.01 24.53 -0.52
C GLN A 105 25.71 23.46 -1.38
N LYS A 106 26.36 23.88 -2.49
CA LYS A 106 27.05 22.97 -3.43
C LYS A 106 26.13 21.91 -4.06
N GLY A 107 24.85 22.24 -4.22
CA GLY A 107 23.83 21.37 -4.80
C GLY A 107 23.41 20.21 -3.92
N GLU A 108 23.53 20.32 -2.59
CA GLU A 108 23.12 19.26 -1.66
C GLU A 108 21.63 18.92 -1.78
N VAL A 109 20.77 19.92 -1.97
CA VAL A 109 19.32 19.71 -2.18
C VAL A 109 19.07 18.85 -3.42
N LEU A 110 19.73 19.18 -4.52
CA LEU A 110 19.60 18.45 -5.77
C LEU A 110 20.14 17.02 -5.62
N LYS A 111 21.32 16.85 -5.01
CA LYS A 111 21.89 15.52 -4.71
C LYS A 111 20.95 14.68 -3.84
N TYR A 112 20.29 15.32 -2.87
CA TYR A 112 19.33 14.65 -2.00
C TYR A 112 18.12 14.15 -2.78
N GLN A 113 17.52 15.00 -3.62
CA GLN A 113 16.36 14.61 -4.46
C GLN A 113 16.72 13.46 -5.40
N ILE A 114 17.88 13.53 -6.08
CA ILE A 114 18.37 12.45 -6.96
C ILE A 114 18.59 11.16 -6.17
N ARG A 115 19.21 11.22 -4.99
CA ARG A 115 19.44 10.04 -4.14
C ARG A 115 18.14 9.39 -3.71
N GLN A 116 17.16 10.18 -3.29
CA GLN A 116 15.84 9.67 -2.91
C GLN A 116 15.16 8.98 -4.09
N GLN A 117 15.18 9.61 -5.27
CA GLN A 117 14.60 9.01 -6.48
C GLN A 117 15.27 7.67 -6.82
N MET A 118 16.60 7.60 -6.78
CA MET A 118 17.34 6.35 -6.99
C MET A 118 16.95 5.27 -5.96
N GLN A 119 16.74 5.64 -4.69
CA GLN A 119 16.31 4.69 -3.66
C GLN A 119 14.91 4.14 -3.95
N TYR A 120 13.98 5.00 -4.37
CA TYR A 120 12.62 4.58 -4.75
C TYR A 120 12.61 3.70 -6.00
N GLU A 121 13.41 4.04 -7.01
CA GLU A 121 13.52 3.26 -8.24
C GLU A 121 14.13 1.87 -7.96
N ALA A 122 15.22 1.82 -7.19
CA ALA A 122 15.84 0.57 -6.76
C ALA A 122 14.86 -0.29 -5.94
N ALA A 123 14.09 0.31 -5.03
CA ALA A 123 13.04 -0.39 -4.28
C ALA A 123 11.94 -0.92 -5.21
N GLY A 124 11.54 -0.16 -6.22
CA GLY A 124 10.58 -0.58 -7.24
C GLY A 124 11.06 -1.79 -8.04
N ASP A 125 12.33 -1.83 -8.41
CA ASP A 125 12.91 -2.95 -9.15
C ASP A 125 13.09 -4.21 -8.28
N ILE A 126 13.43 -4.04 -7.00
CA ILE A 126 13.41 -5.13 -6.03
C ILE A 126 11.99 -5.72 -5.93
N LEU A 127 10.97 -4.87 -5.84
CA LEU A 127 9.58 -5.31 -5.78
C LEU A 127 9.15 -6.04 -7.05
N LYS A 128 9.46 -5.52 -8.25
CA LYS A 128 9.16 -6.19 -9.53
C LYS A 128 9.81 -7.57 -9.60
N ASN A 129 11.08 -7.69 -9.17
CA ASN A 129 11.79 -8.96 -9.15
C ASN A 129 11.17 -9.95 -8.15
N LEU A 130 10.74 -9.46 -6.99
CA LEU A 130 10.03 -10.26 -6.00
C LEU A 130 8.68 -10.75 -6.54
N THR A 131 7.89 -9.88 -7.17
CA THR A 131 6.62 -10.27 -7.83
C THR A 131 6.82 -11.31 -8.92
N LYS A 132 7.86 -11.18 -9.76
CA LYS A 132 8.19 -12.18 -10.79
C LYS A 132 8.53 -13.53 -10.19
N LYS A 133 9.31 -13.56 -9.10
CA LYS A 133 9.64 -14.81 -8.38
C LYS A 133 8.43 -15.47 -7.73
N ILE A 134 7.52 -14.67 -7.16
CA ILE A 134 6.26 -15.19 -6.60
C ILE A 134 5.40 -15.81 -7.70
N LYS A 135 5.21 -15.12 -8.83
CA LYS A 135 4.43 -15.65 -9.97
C LYS A 135 5.04 -16.96 -10.52
N ALA A 136 6.35 -17.01 -10.73
CA ALA A 136 7.02 -18.23 -11.19
C ALA A 136 6.87 -19.41 -10.21
N GLY A 137 6.86 -19.16 -8.90
CA GLY A 137 6.61 -20.19 -7.89
C GLY A 137 5.14 -20.65 -7.85
N GLU A 138 4.19 -19.76 -8.16
CA GLU A 138 2.77 -20.09 -8.29
C GLU A 138 2.49 -20.91 -9.55
N ASP A 139 3.14 -20.55 -10.67
CA ASP A 139 3.07 -21.30 -11.93
C ASP A 139 3.63 -22.73 -11.75
N GLN A 140 4.79 -22.88 -11.09
CA GLN A 140 5.34 -24.19 -10.76
C GLN A 140 4.43 -25.02 -9.84
N LYS A 141 3.73 -24.38 -8.90
CA LYS A 141 2.78 -25.06 -8.01
C LYS A 141 1.54 -25.53 -8.78
N ASN A 142 1.08 -24.75 -9.75
CA ASN A 142 -0.05 -25.11 -10.61
C ASN A 142 0.31 -26.25 -11.57
N GLU A 143 1.52 -26.23 -12.16
CA GLU A 143 2.02 -27.34 -12.98
C GLU A 143 2.16 -28.65 -12.18
N LEU A 144 2.64 -28.56 -10.94
CA LEU A 144 2.81 -29.72 -10.06
C LEU A 144 1.46 -30.28 -9.56
N SER A 145 0.44 -29.43 -9.43
CA SER A 145 -0.95 -29.86 -9.19
C SER A 145 -1.52 -30.63 -10.39
N GLY A 146 -1.32 -30.12 -11.61
CA GLY A 146 -1.81 -30.78 -12.83
C GLY A 146 -1.15 -32.13 -13.11
N ILE A 147 0.10 -32.32 -12.67
CA ILE A 147 0.77 -33.63 -12.70
C ILE A 147 0.20 -34.57 -11.63
N LYS A 148 -0.11 -34.06 -10.43
CA LYS A 148 -0.73 -34.86 -9.36
C LYS A 148 -2.12 -35.37 -9.75
N ASP A 149 -2.91 -34.53 -10.42
CA ASP A 149 -4.25 -34.91 -10.91
C ASP A 149 -4.17 -35.95 -12.05
N GLN A 150 -3.12 -35.90 -12.89
CA GLN A 150 -2.86 -36.93 -13.89
C GLN A 150 -2.41 -38.26 -13.27
N ILE A 151 -1.56 -38.21 -12.24
CA ILE A 151 -1.11 -39.41 -11.53
C ILE A 151 -2.28 -40.10 -10.82
N GLN A 152 -3.18 -39.35 -10.17
CA GLN A 152 -4.37 -39.95 -9.54
C GLN A 152 -5.31 -40.59 -10.56
N LYS A 153 -5.44 -39.99 -11.75
CA LYS A 153 -6.26 -40.54 -12.82
C LYS A 153 -5.64 -41.80 -13.43
N GLU A 154 -4.32 -41.85 -13.61
CA GLU A 154 -3.61 -43.05 -14.05
C GLU A 154 -3.64 -44.17 -12.97
N GLU A 155 -3.65 -43.81 -11.69
CA GLU A 155 -3.78 -44.75 -10.57
C GLU A 155 -5.19 -45.35 -10.49
N GLU A 156 -6.25 -44.56 -10.73
CA GLU A 156 -7.63 -45.06 -10.87
C GLU A 156 -7.80 -45.97 -12.11
N GLU A 157 -7.23 -45.60 -13.27
CA GLU A 157 -7.28 -46.41 -14.49
C GLU A 157 -6.48 -47.73 -14.37
N ALA A 158 -5.41 -47.75 -13.56
CA ALA A 158 -4.63 -48.95 -13.25
C ALA A 158 -5.36 -49.89 -12.27
N GLU A 159 -6.09 -49.37 -11.28
CA GLU A 159 -6.93 -50.18 -10.38
C GLU A 159 -8.15 -50.79 -11.10
N GLU A 160 -8.73 -50.10 -12.08
CA GLU A 160 -9.80 -50.66 -12.93
C GLU A 160 -9.31 -51.81 -13.82
N THR A 161 -8.10 -51.69 -14.40
CA THR A 161 -7.52 -52.75 -15.24
C THR A 161 -7.01 -53.97 -14.45
N GLU A 162 -6.72 -53.82 -13.15
CA GLU A 162 -6.36 -54.94 -12.27
C GLU A 162 -7.60 -55.72 -11.81
N ASN A 163 -8.73 -55.02 -11.54
CA ASN A 163 -10.00 -55.67 -11.19
C ASN A 163 -10.67 -56.41 -12.37
N GLU A 164 -10.46 -55.98 -13.61
CA GLU A 164 -11.01 -56.68 -14.78
C GLU A 164 -10.26 -58.00 -15.08
N LYS A 165 -8.95 -58.10 -14.75
CA LYS A 165 -8.13 -59.29 -15.00
C LYS A 165 -8.32 -60.42 -13.99
N THR A 166 -8.83 -60.16 -12.78
CA THR A 166 -9.08 -61.20 -11.76
C THR A 166 -10.38 -61.99 -11.96
N LEU A 167 -11.28 -61.55 -12.86
CA LEU A 167 -12.56 -62.22 -13.12
C LEU A 167 -12.54 -63.25 -14.26
N THR A 168 -11.45 -63.34 -15.04
CA THR A 168 -11.34 -64.29 -16.17
C THR A 168 -9.96 -64.93 -16.29
N SER A 169 -9.65 -65.93 -15.47
CA SER A 169 -8.76 -67.03 -15.91
C SER A 169 -8.82 -68.23 -14.95
N GLU A 170 -9.46 -69.30 -15.40
CA GLU A 170 -9.33 -70.66 -14.86
C GLU A 170 -7.88 -71.19 -14.99
N PRO A 171 -7.44 -72.15 -14.14
CA PRO A 171 -6.03 -72.53 -14.05
C PRO A 171 -5.71 -73.80 -14.84
N VAL A 172 -4.80 -73.75 -15.84
CA VAL A 172 -4.26 -74.97 -16.46
C VAL A 172 -2.76 -74.88 -16.81
N LYS A 173 -1.97 -75.63 -16.02
CA LYS A 173 -0.82 -76.50 -16.33
C LYS A 173 0.34 -76.01 -17.23
N LYS A 174 1.50 -75.81 -16.57
CA LYS A 174 2.72 -76.68 -16.57
C LYS A 174 3.33 -77.09 -17.93
N ILE A 175 4.62 -76.74 -18.16
CA ILE A 175 5.77 -77.49 -18.76
C ILE A 175 6.88 -76.44 -19.10
N ARG A 176 8.05 -76.35 -18.41
CA ARG A 176 9.39 -76.98 -18.64
C ARG A 176 9.86 -76.90 -20.12
N GLU A 177 10.91 -76.20 -20.55
CA GLU A 177 12.39 -76.32 -20.38
C GLU A 177 13.03 -75.17 -21.22
N LYS A 178 14.04 -74.42 -20.77
CA LYS A 178 15.50 -74.62 -21.02
C LYS A 178 15.86 -75.04 -22.46
N ASP A 179 16.45 -74.14 -23.25
CA ASP A 179 17.89 -74.11 -23.56
C ASP A 179 18.24 -73.10 -24.68
N LEU A 180 19.45 -72.55 -24.53
CA LEU A 180 20.39 -71.94 -25.50
C LEU A 180 19.88 -71.21 -26.76
#